data_AF-A0A1F6KLW9-F1
#
_entry.id   AF-A0A1F6KLW9-F1
#
_cell.length_a   1.000
_cell.length_b   1.000
_cell.length_c   1.000
_cell.angle_alpha   90.00
_cell.angle_beta   90.00
_cell.angle_gamma   90.00
#
_symmetry.space_group_name_H-M   'P 1'
#
loop_
_entity.id
_entity.type
_entity.pdbx_description
1 polymer ?
#
loop_
_entity_poly.entity_id
_entity_poly.type
_entity_poly.pdbx_seq_one_letter_code
_entity_poly.pdbx_strand_id
1 'polypeptide(L)'
;MTEISYTQSQNIQKYISRINQLRQSILLSIIDPKIELILRWNAQIERIFWILSLTDTPLAKEEISRITRSKNTDYSKPQNLTLKIKKSLDYISQNYLSSQKQINLKDVIEVTGYSYENIAVKTKSLDKSLKYFQTSQENPLIQAGLVHFVVIDQARHKKNYDLASLLTYLFLYKEGYDFRGLLVLDEYFRKNFDEYEFNLKDCMARGTQTLWLEFFLKSMIQALAKAQNLIQDAVIADSKSPAFKLNSRQKTILSFLDTPGSSITNRNVQKMFGVSQITASRDLTGLSRLLLILSKGKGRSVYYTKV
;
A
#
# COMPACT_ATOMS: atom_id res chain seq x y z
N MET A 1 -3.27 8.38 -28.82
CA MET A 1 -2.70 8.66 -27.49
C MET A 1 -3.47 9.85 -26.98
N THR A 2 -4.01 9.76 -25.77
CA THR A 2 -4.59 10.94 -25.11
C THR A 2 -3.51 12.00 -25.02
N GLU A 3 -3.79 13.23 -25.43
CA GLU A 3 -2.82 14.32 -25.31
C GLU A 3 -2.58 14.62 -23.83
N ILE A 4 -1.32 14.56 -23.42
CA ILE A 4 -0.88 14.84 -22.05
C ILE A 4 -0.14 16.17 -22.07
N SER A 5 -0.63 17.11 -21.28
CA SER A 5 -0.03 18.42 -21.06
C SER A 5 -0.38 18.89 -19.66
N TYR A 6 0.64 19.18 -18.85
CA TYR A 6 0.39 19.72 -17.52
C TYR A 6 1.52 20.66 -17.12
N THR A 7 1.20 21.65 -16.29
CA THR A 7 2.17 22.58 -15.73
C THR A 7 2.57 22.10 -14.35
N GLN A 8 3.88 22.08 -14.05
CA GLN A 8 4.35 21.87 -12.68
C GLN A 8 4.04 23.09 -11.81
N SER A 9 2.81 23.17 -11.32
CA SER A 9 2.37 24.22 -10.41
C SER A 9 3.07 24.13 -9.06
N GLN A 10 3.10 25.24 -8.32
CA GLN A 10 3.62 25.26 -6.94
C GLN A 10 2.85 24.28 -6.04
N ASN A 11 1.55 24.08 -6.30
CA ASN A 11 0.73 23.12 -5.57
C ASN A 11 1.21 21.68 -5.80
N ILE A 12 1.50 21.28 -7.04
CA ILE A 12 2.02 19.94 -7.35
C ILE A 12 3.32 19.67 -6.59
N GLN A 13 4.27 20.60 -6.63
CA GLN A 13 5.54 20.45 -5.92
C GLN A 13 5.35 20.33 -4.41
N LYS A 14 4.49 21.19 -3.83
CA LYS A 14 4.12 21.15 -2.41
C LYS A 14 3.47 19.82 -2.04
N TYR A 15 2.57 19.30 -2.87
CA TYR A 15 1.87 18.06 -2.59
C TYR A 15 2.78 16.84 -2.67
N ILE A 16 3.65 16.76 -3.68
CA ILE A 16 4.66 15.70 -3.78
C ILE A 16 5.56 15.70 -2.54
N SER A 17 6.04 16.88 -2.13
CA SER A 17 6.87 17.01 -0.91
C SER A 17 6.12 16.50 0.33
N ARG A 18 4.84 16.88 0.50
CA ARG A 18 4.01 16.41 1.61
C ARG A 18 3.78 14.89 1.58
N ILE A 19 3.53 14.31 0.40
CA ILE A 19 3.37 12.86 0.22
C ILE A 19 4.66 12.14 0.65
N ASN A 20 5.83 12.65 0.26
CA ASN A 20 7.12 12.06 0.64
C ASN A 20 7.36 12.11 2.16
N GLN A 21 7.01 13.22 2.82
CA GLN A 21 7.07 13.33 4.28
C GLN A 21 6.16 12.30 4.97
N LEU A 22 4.92 12.16 4.51
CA LEU A 22 3.97 11.18 5.05
C LEU A 22 4.48 9.75 4.82
N ARG A 23 4.98 9.46 3.61
CA ARG A 23 5.59 8.18 3.27
C ARG A 23 6.73 7.83 4.23
N GLN A 24 7.66 8.77 4.45
CA GLN A 24 8.79 8.56 5.35
C GLN A 24 8.30 8.28 6.78
N SER A 25 7.34 9.04 7.29
CA SER A 25 6.78 8.80 8.63
C SER A 25 6.10 7.44 8.75
N ILE A 26 5.31 7.02 7.76
CA ILE A 26 4.68 5.70 7.73
C ILE A 26 5.73 4.59 7.71
N LEU A 27 6.76 4.71 6.86
CA LEU A 27 7.81 3.70 6.71
C LEU A 27 8.70 3.57 7.94
N LEU A 28 8.95 4.66 8.67
CA LEU A 28 9.79 4.66 9.89
C LEU A 28 9.02 4.28 11.16
N SER A 29 7.69 4.13 11.09
CA SER A 29 6.89 3.80 12.27
C SER A 29 7.16 2.37 12.76
N ILE A 30 7.38 2.19 14.06
CA ILE A 30 7.53 0.88 14.68
C ILE A 30 6.14 0.40 15.09
N ILE A 31 5.68 -0.69 14.49
CA ILE A 31 4.34 -1.26 14.70
C ILE A 31 4.51 -2.75 15.00
N ASP A 32 3.75 -3.27 15.96
CA ASP A 32 3.69 -4.71 16.17
C ASP A 32 3.26 -5.44 14.88
N PRO A 33 3.94 -6.51 14.45
CA PRO A 33 3.63 -7.21 13.22
C PRO A 33 2.18 -7.73 13.13
N LYS A 34 1.58 -8.17 14.25
CA LYS A 34 0.19 -8.63 14.27
C LYS A 34 -0.77 -7.47 14.05
N ILE A 35 -0.50 -6.32 14.67
CA ILE A 35 -1.28 -5.10 14.47
C ILE A 35 -1.15 -4.62 13.03
N GLU A 36 0.06 -4.59 12.48
CA GLU A 36 0.28 -4.20 11.09
C GLU A 36 -0.48 -5.11 10.11
N LEU A 37 -0.52 -6.43 10.35
CA LEU A 37 -1.33 -7.37 9.56
C LEU A 37 -2.83 -7.05 9.63
N ILE A 38 -3.35 -6.66 10.81
CA ILE A 38 -4.76 -6.26 10.98
C ILE A 38 -5.03 -4.96 10.21
N LEU A 39 -4.16 -3.96 10.32
CA LEU A 39 -4.29 -2.68 9.61
C LEU A 39 -4.27 -2.90 8.09
N ARG A 40 -3.36 -3.74 7.59
CA ARG A 40 -3.27 -4.11 6.17
C ARG A 40 -4.53 -4.83 5.68
N TRP A 41 -5.04 -5.78 6.46
CA TRP A 41 -6.29 -6.47 6.15
C TRP A 41 -7.45 -5.49 6.04
N ASN A 42 -7.62 -4.61 7.03
CA ASN A 42 -8.68 -3.61 7.03
C ASN A 42 -8.54 -2.65 5.85
N ALA A 43 -7.32 -2.17 5.56
CA ALA A 43 -7.06 -1.31 4.41
C ALA A 43 -7.39 -1.99 3.08
N GLN A 44 -7.14 -3.31 2.95
CA GLN A 44 -7.53 -4.06 1.74
C GLN A 44 -9.05 -4.14 1.58
N ILE A 45 -9.79 -4.42 2.66
CA ILE A 45 -11.27 -4.44 2.63
C ILE A 45 -11.82 -3.06 2.28
N GLU A 46 -11.29 -1.99 2.90
CA GLU A 46 -11.65 -0.62 2.57
C GLU A 46 -11.37 -0.29 1.11
N ARG A 47 -10.18 -0.66 0.59
CA ARG A 47 -9.81 -0.43 -0.81
C ARG A 47 -10.80 -1.09 -1.77
N ILE A 48 -11.14 -2.36 -1.55
CA ILE A 48 -12.12 -3.07 -2.37
C ILE A 48 -13.49 -2.38 -2.28
N PHE A 49 -13.94 -2.04 -1.07
CA PHE A 49 -15.21 -1.35 -0.85
C PHE A 49 -15.29 -0.03 -1.62
N TRP A 50 -14.26 0.82 -1.50
CA TRP A 50 -14.27 2.13 -2.15
C TRP A 50 -14.14 2.04 -3.66
N ILE A 51 -13.36 1.09 -4.20
CA ILE A 51 -13.33 0.82 -5.64
C ILE A 51 -14.73 0.39 -6.15
N LEU A 52 -15.40 -0.53 -5.46
CA LEU A 52 -16.77 -0.95 -5.83
C LEU A 52 -17.79 0.18 -5.69
N SER A 53 -17.59 1.10 -4.75
CA SER A 53 -18.50 2.23 -4.56
C SER A 53 -18.43 3.26 -5.69
N LEU A 54 -17.35 3.24 -6.49
CA LEU A 54 -17.24 4.03 -7.72
C LEU A 54 -18.01 3.37 -8.87
N THR A 55 -18.40 2.10 -8.75
CA THR A 55 -19.23 1.39 -9.73
C THR A 55 -20.68 1.32 -9.27
N ASP A 56 -21.59 0.92 -10.16
CA ASP A 56 -23.03 0.77 -9.86
C ASP A 56 -23.35 -0.50 -9.04
N THR A 57 -22.34 -1.12 -8.41
CA THR A 57 -22.45 -2.42 -7.74
C THR A 57 -21.81 -2.42 -6.33
N PRO A 58 -22.25 -1.56 -5.40
CA PRO A 58 -21.67 -1.52 -4.06
C PRO A 58 -22.01 -2.80 -3.27
N LEU A 59 -21.09 -3.24 -2.41
CA LEU A 59 -21.32 -4.29 -1.42
C LEU A 59 -20.93 -3.76 -0.04
N ALA A 60 -21.57 -4.28 1.01
CA ALA A 60 -21.22 -3.95 2.39
C ALA A 60 -19.84 -4.54 2.77
N LYS A 61 -19.11 -3.87 3.67
CA LYS A 61 -17.75 -4.29 4.09
C LYS A 61 -17.76 -5.67 4.75
N GLU A 62 -18.81 -5.98 5.49
CA GLU A 62 -19.02 -7.27 6.17
C GLU A 62 -19.17 -8.39 5.14
N GLU A 63 -19.87 -8.12 4.03
CA GLU A 63 -20.04 -9.06 2.94
C GLU A 63 -18.72 -9.26 2.17
N ILE A 64 -18.00 -8.19 1.88
CA ILE A 64 -16.65 -8.25 1.27
C ILE A 64 -15.73 -9.09 2.16
N SER A 65 -15.68 -8.85 3.48
CA SER A 65 -14.86 -9.63 4.40
C SER A 65 -15.24 -11.11 4.45
N ARG A 66 -16.52 -11.45 4.25
CA ARG A 66 -17.00 -12.85 4.22
C ARG A 66 -16.57 -13.54 2.94
N ILE A 67 -16.79 -12.91 1.79
CA ILE A 67 -16.51 -13.48 0.47
C ILE A 67 -15.02 -13.66 0.24
N THR A 68 -14.20 -12.69 0.67
CA THR A 68 -12.74 -12.79 0.53
C THR A 68 -12.10 -13.95 1.29
N ARG A 69 -12.85 -14.59 2.21
CA ARG A 69 -12.44 -15.78 2.97
C ARG A 69 -13.15 -17.07 2.52
N SER A 70 -14.22 -16.96 1.73
CA SER A 70 -15.07 -18.07 1.34
C SER A 70 -14.42 -18.92 0.24
N LYS A 71 -14.73 -20.23 0.25
CA LYS A 71 -14.36 -21.18 -0.82
C LYS A 71 -15.52 -21.51 -1.75
N ASN A 72 -16.65 -20.81 -1.64
CA ASN A 72 -17.78 -21.01 -2.54
C ASN A 72 -17.37 -20.72 -3.99
N THR A 73 -18.11 -21.29 -4.93
CA THR A 73 -17.86 -21.16 -6.38
C THR A 73 -18.98 -20.41 -7.09
N ASP A 74 -20.18 -20.33 -6.48
CA ASP A 74 -21.31 -19.57 -7.01
C ASP A 74 -21.42 -18.21 -6.32
N TYR A 75 -21.28 -17.16 -7.10
CA TYR A 75 -21.23 -15.77 -6.65
C TYR A 75 -22.02 -14.88 -7.62
N SER A 76 -22.69 -13.87 -7.08
CA SER A 76 -23.34 -12.84 -7.88
C SER A 76 -22.31 -11.96 -8.62
N LYS A 77 -22.76 -11.15 -9.58
CA LYS A 77 -21.86 -10.27 -10.37
C LYS A 77 -21.00 -9.33 -9.49
N PRO A 78 -21.55 -8.60 -8.50
CA PRO A 78 -20.74 -7.75 -7.60
C PRO A 78 -19.71 -8.55 -6.77
N GLN A 79 -20.06 -9.76 -6.36
CA GLN A 79 -19.19 -10.63 -5.57
C GLN A 79 -18.03 -11.18 -6.42
N ASN A 80 -18.29 -11.54 -7.68
CA ASN A 80 -17.24 -11.90 -8.63
C ASN A 80 -16.29 -10.73 -8.91
N LEU A 81 -16.82 -9.52 -9.07
CA LEU A 81 -16.00 -8.32 -9.22
C LEU A 81 -15.13 -8.06 -7.98
N THR A 82 -15.69 -8.25 -6.79
CA THR A 82 -14.96 -8.16 -5.51
C THR A 82 -13.77 -9.11 -5.46
N LEU A 83 -13.99 -10.38 -5.79
CA LEU A 83 -12.93 -11.39 -5.80
C LEU A 83 -11.87 -11.09 -6.86
N LYS A 84 -12.29 -10.55 -8.01
CA LYS A 84 -11.39 -10.11 -9.08
C LYS A 84 -10.49 -8.96 -8.61
N ILE A 85 -11.07 -7.88 -8.07
CA ILE A 85 -10.31 -6.74 -7.51
C ILE A 85 -9.34 -7.23 -6.42
N LYS A 86 -9.79 -8.10 -5.51
CA LYS A 86 -8.93 -8.68 -4.47
C LYS A 86 -7.73 -9.41 -5.06
N LYS A 87 -7.98 -10.35 -5.99
CA LYS A 87 -6.92 -11.12 -6.66
C LYS A 87 -5.92 -10.20 -7.37
N SER A 88 -6.41 -9.16 -8.03
CA SER A 88 -5.56 -8.16 -8.70
C SER A 88 -4.69 -7.40 -7.70
N LEU A 89 -5.25 -6.90 -6.60
CA LEU A 89 -4.50 -6.21 -5.55
C LEU A 89 -3.45 -7.11 -4.90
N ASP A 90 -3.80 -8.37 -4.61
CA ASP A 90 -2.87 -9.37 -4.08
C ASP A 90 -1.71 -9.59 -5.07
N TYR A 91 -2.03 -9.82 -6.34
CA TYR A 91 -1.03 -10.06 -7.39
C TYR A 91 -0.11 -8.84 -7.60
N ILE A 92 -0.64 -7.62 -7.61
CA ILE A 92 0.15 -6.37 -7.65
C ILE A 92 1.12 -6.33 -6.47
N SER A 93 0.61 -6.56 -5.25
CA SER A 93 1.43 -6.47 -4.04
C SER A 93 2.56 -7.49 -3.98
N GLN A 94 2.35 -8.68 -4.55
CA GLN A 94 3.30 -9.79 -4.53
C GLN A 94 4.35 -9.71 -5.64
N ASN A 95 4.00 -9.16 -6.81
CA ASN A 95 4.83 -9.27 -8.02
C ASN A 95 5.39 -7.93 -8.52
N TYR A 96 4.81 -6.81 -8.12
CA TYR A 96 5.19 -5.49 -8.66
C TYR A 96 5.86 -4.57 -7.66
N LEU A 97 5.97 -4.92 -6.38
CA LEU A 97 6.66 -4.05 -5.41
C LEU A 97 8.12 -3.78 -5.83
N SER A 98 8.44 -2.52 -6.17
CA SER A 98 9.77 -2.09 -6.65
C SER A 98 10.27 -2.86 -7.88
N SER A 99 9.36 -3.32 -8.73
CA SER A 99 9.69 -4.15 -9.90
C SER A 99 10.22 -3.34 -11.07
N GLN A 100 11.30 -3.81 -11.70
CA GLN A 100 11.85 -3.22 -12.94
C GLN A 100 11.09 -3.66 -14.20
N LYS A 101 10.13 -4.59 -14.08
CA LYS A 101 9.35 -5.10 -15.22
C LYS A 101 8.57 -3.97 -15.90
N GLN A 102 8.71 -3.83 -17.21
CA GLN A 102 7.85 -2.93 -17.98
C GLN A 102 6.43 -3.51 -18.06
N ILE A 103 5.44 -2.70 -17.69
CA ILE A 103 4.02 -3.00 -17.77
C ILE A 103 3.57 -2.80 -19.23
N ASN A 104 3.17 -3.87 -19.89
CA ASN A 104 2.50 -3.82 -21.19
C ASN A 104 1.02 -4.24 -21.06
N LEU A 105 0.27 -4.18 -22.14
CA LEU A 105 -1.15 -4.54 -22.12
C LEU A 105 -1.43 -5.99 -21.67
N LYS A 106 -0.53 -6.94 -21.96
CA LYS A 106 -0.65 -8.34 -21.52
C LYS A 106 -0.56 -8.41 -19.99
N ASP A 107 0.35 -7.65 -19.39
CA ASP A 107 0.47 -7.57 -17.93
C ASP A 107 -0.78 -6.95 -17.31
N VAL A 108 -1.34 -5.91 -17.92
CA VAL A 108 -2.61 -5.32 -17.44
C VAL A 108 -3.71 -6.37 -17.44
N ILE A 109 -3.84 -7.16 -18.50
CA ILE A 109 -4.86 -8.22 -18.59
C ILE A 109 -4.63 -9.32 -17.56
N GLU A 110 -3.38 -9.74 -17.36
CA GLU A 110 -3.00 -10.74 -16.35
C GLU A 110 -3.31 -10.25 -14.94
N VAL A 111 -2.87 -9.03 -14.60
CA VAL A 111 -3.06 -8.40 -13.29
C VAL A 111 -4.54 -8.22 -13.00
N THR A 112 -5.29 -7.70 -13.98
CA THR A 112 -6.66 -7.22 -13.73
C THR A 112 -7.70 -8.30 -14.02
N GLY A 113 -7.39 -9.33 -14.83
CA GLY A 113 -8.34 -10.35 -15.27
C GLY A 113 -9.45 -9.81 -16.18
N TYR A 114 -9.29 -8.64 -16.80
CA TYR A 114 -10.23 -8.11 -17.79
C TYR A 114 -9.92 -8.72 -19.16
N SER A 115 -10.95 -9.09 -19.91
CA SER A 115 -10.78 -9.43 -21.32
C SER A 115 -10.41 -8.19 -22.13
N TYR A 116 -9.73 -8.39 -23.26
CA TYR A 116 -9.42 -7.32 -24.23
C TYR A 116 -10.65 -6.49 -24.62
N GLU A 117 -11.83 -7.13 -24.73
CA GLU A 117 -13.10 -6.46 -25.07
C GLU A 117 -13.65 -5.58 -23.93
N ASN A 118 -13.38 -5.97 -22.67
CA ASN A 118 -13.82 -5.22 -21.50
C ASN A 118 -12.88 -4.06 -21.14
N ILE A 119 -11.61 -4.17 -21.54
CA ILE A 119 -10.72 -3.02 -21.66
C ILE A 119 -11.19 -2.27 -22.91
N ALA A 120 -12.31 -1.55 -22.81
CA ALA A 120 -12.97 -0.76 -23.86
C ALA A 120 -12.14 0.47 -24.27
N VAL A 121 -10.84 0.27 -24.36
CA VAL A 121 -9.82 1.19 -24.75
C VAL A 121 -9.38 0.74 -26.13
N LYS A 122 -9.21 1.66 -27.08
CA LYS A 122 -8.46 1.33 -28.31
C LYS A 122 -7.10 0.79 -27.86
N THR A 123 -6.93 -0.53 -27.85
CA THR A 123 -5.86 -1.26 -27.14
C THR A 123 -4.46 -0.75 -27.49
N LYS A 124 -4.28 -0.30 -28.74
CA LYS A 124 -3.05 0.35 -29.22
C LYS A 124 -2.74 1.71 -28.55
N SER A 125 -3.75 2.47 -28.14
CA SER A 125 -3.58 3.77 -27.47
C SER A 125 -3.16 3.62 -26.01
N LEU A 126 -3.72 2.64 -25.28
CA LEU A 126 -3.31 2.36 -23.90
C LEU A 126 -1.89 1.83 -23.85
N ASP A 127 -1.53 0.86 -24.70
CA ASP A 127 -0.17 0.32 -24.75
C ASP A 127 0.88 1.41 -25.03
N LYS A 128 0.58 2.35 -25.94
CA LYS A 128 1.44 3.52 -26.19
C LYS A 128 1.55 4.42 -24.95
N SER A 129 0.45 4.62 -24.23
CA SER A 129 0.42 5.47 -23.03
C SER A 129 1.20 4.82 -21.87
N LEU A 130 0.99 3.52 -21.64
CA LEU A 130 1.74 2.74 -20.65
C LEU A 130 3.24 2.79 -20.92
N LYS A 131 3.66 2.63 -22.18
CA LYS A 131 5.08 2.77 -22.57
C LYS A 131 5.61 4.17 -22.28
N TYR A 132 4.89 5.20 -22.72
CA TYR A 132 5.29 6.60 -22.50
C TYR A 132 5.49 6.94 -21.03
N PHE A 133 4.53 6.60 -20.17
CA PHE A 133 4.63 6.90 -18.73
C PHE A 133 5.83 6.22 -18.08
N GLN A 134 6.14 4.98 -18.47
CA GLN A 134 7.28 4.24 -17.91
C GLN A 134 8.64 4.66 -18.45
N THR A 135 8.68 5.31 -19.62
CA THR A 135 9.92 5.89 -20.17
C THR A 135 10.11 7.36 -19.81
N SER A 136 9.08 7.99 -19.23
CA SER A 136 9.12 9.40 -18.87
C SER A 136 9.98 9.61 -17.62
N GLN A 137 10.64 10.77 -17.51
CA GLN A 137 11.36 11.19 -16.30
C GLN A 137 10.43 11.81 -15.25
N GLU A 138 9.12 11.65 -15.42
CA GLU A 138 8.12 12.22 -14.52
C GLU A 138 8.16 11.56 -13.16
N ASN A 139 7.75 12.30 -12.13
CA ASN A 139 7.63 11.74 -10.79
C ASN A 139 6.63 10.55 -10.80
N PRO A 140 6.93 9.42 -10.14
CA PRO A 140 6.02 8.26 -10.05
C PRO A 140 4.58 8.56 -9.64
N LEU A 141 4.38 9.55 -8.75
CA LEU A 141 3.05 9.98 -8.32
C LEU A 141 2.26 10.65 -9.45
N ILE A 142 2.95 11.40 -10.31
CA ILE A 142 2.38 12.01 -11.52
C ILE A 142 2.05 10.92 -12.53
N GLN A 143 2.96 9.98 -12.76
CA GLN A 143 2.73 8.84 -13.66
C GLN A 143 1.48 8.06 -13.25
N ALA A 144 1.31 7.75 -11.96
CA ALA A 144 0.13 7.07 -11.44
C ALA A 144 -1.17 7.88 -11.66
N GLY A 145 -1.14 9.19 -11.43
CA GLY A 145 -2.28 10.08 -11.68
C GLY A 145 -2.64 10.18 -13.16
N LEU A 146 -1.65 10.27 -14.05
CA LEU A 146 -1.87 10.31 -15.50
C LEU A 146 -2.42 8.99 -16.04
N VAL A 147 -1.93 7.85 -15.55
CA VAL A 147 -2.45 6.53 -15.91
C VAL A 147 -3.92 6.41 -15.54
N HIS A 148 -4.32 6.86 -14.35
CA HIS A 148 -5.71 6.88 -13.94
C HIS A 148 -6.58 7.66 -14.93
N PHE A 149 -6.18 8.91 -15.24
CA PHE A 149 -6.89 9.76 -16.19
C PHE A 149 -7.00 9.12 -17.57
N VAL A 150 -5.90 8.59 -18.12
CA VAL A 150 -5.89 7.98 -19.45
C VAL A 150 -6.83 6.79 -19.56
N VAL A 151 -6.91 5.96 -18.51
CA VAL A 151 -7.83 4.82 -18.50
C VAL A 151 -9.29 5.30 -18.55
N ILE A 152 -9.62 6.35 -17.80
CA ILE A 152 -10.98 6.92 -17.78
C ILE A 152 -11.30 7.61 -19.11
N ASP A 153 -10.44 8.49 -19.61
CA ASP A 153 -10.62 9.19 -20.90
C ASP A 153 -10.80 8.20 -22.06
N GLN A 154 -9.99 7.12 -22.09
CA GLN A 154 -10.06 6.16 -23.20
C GLN A 154 -11.26 5.23 -23.12
N ALA A 155 -11.89 5.10 -21.95
CA ALA A 155 -13.03 4.20 -21.75
C ALA A 155 -14.40 4.84 -22.09
N ARG A 156 -14.45 6.15 -22.45
CA ARG A 156 -15.56 7.06 -22.91
C ARG A 156 -17.04 6.69 -22.69
N HIS A 157 -17.44 5.43 -22.87
CA HIS A 157 -18.82 4.93 -22.77
C HIS A 157 -19.04 3.90 -21.64
N LYS A 158 -17.99 3.26 -21.11
CA LYS A 158 -18.03 2.39 -19.93
C LYS A 158 -17.00 2.91 -18.94
N LYS A 159 -17.46 3.55 -17.87
CA LYS A 159 -16.58 4.13 -16.85
C LYS A 159 -15.85 3.00 -16.11
N ASN A 160 -14.63 2.68 -16.53
CA ASN A 160 -13.80 1.61 -15.98
C ASN A 160 -13.02 2.09 -14.74
N TYR A 161 -13.74 2.57 -13.71
CA TYR A 161 -13.13 3.11 -12.49
C TYR A 161 -12.29 2.08 -11.73
N ASP A 162 -12.75 0.84 -11.70
CA ASP A 162 -12.04 -0.31 -11.15
C ASP A 162 -10.70 -0.55 -11.85
N LEU A 163 -10.68 -0.57 -13.18
CA LEU A 163 -9.46 -0.70 -13.97
C LEU A 163 -8.49 0.48 -13.74
N ALA A 164 -9.02 1.71 -13.73
CA ALA A 164 -8.22 2.92 -13.48
C ALA A 164 -7.56 2.86 -12.09
N SER A 165 -8.31 2.43 -11.09
CA SER A 165 -7.82 2.28 -9.71
C SER A 165 -6.76 1.18 -9.62
N LEU A 166 -7.01 -0.01 -10.17
CA LEU A 166 -6.04 -1.11 -10.19
C LEU A 166 -4.73 -0.72 -10.90
N LEU A 167 -4.81 0.00 -12.02
CA LEU A 167 -3.63 0.49 -12.73
C LEU A 167 -2.89 1.59 -11.96
N THR A 168 -3.62 2.45 -11.24
CA THR A 168 -3.01 3.43 -10.32
C THR A 168 -2.18 2.71 -9.26
N TYR A 169 -2.75 1.70 -8.60
CA TYR A 169 -2.05 0.89 -7.60
C TYR A 169 -0.85 0.15 -8.20
N LEU A 170 -0.98 -0.41 -9.40
CA LEU A 170 0.11 -1.09 -10.10
C LEU A 170 1.32 -0.16 -10.32
N PHE A 171 1.09 1.06 -10.82
CA PHE A 171 2.16 2.04 -11.04
C PHE A 171 2.79 2.52 -9.73
N LEU A 172 2.00 2.74 -8.68
CA LEU A 172 2.52 3.11 -7.36
C LEU A 172 3.40 1.98 -6.78
N TYR A 173 2.93 0.73 -6.79
CA TYR A 173 3.68 -0.40 -6.26
C TYR A 173 4.97 -0.66 -7.05
N LYS A 174 4.91 -0.54 -8.38
CA LYS A 174 6.09 -0.64 -9.27
C LYS A 174 7.24 0.26 -8.82
N GLU A 175 6.92 1.47 -8.38
CA GLU A 175 7.88 2.49 -7.96
C GLU A 175 8.13 2.51 -6.44
N GLY A 176 7.66 1.48 -5.72
CA GLY A 176 7.87 1.32 -4.27
C GLY A 176 7.00 2.23 -3.39
N TYR A 177 5.91 2.76 -3.94
CA TYR A 177 4.88 3.53 -3.22
C TYR A 177 3.74 2.61 -2.75
N ASP A 178 4.07 1.58 -1.96
CA ASP A 178 3.11 0.64 -1.37
C ASP A 178 2.49 1.15 -0.05
N PHE A 179 3.21 2.05 0.64
CA PHE A 179 2.83 2.65 1.92
C PHE A 179 2.45 1.62 2.98
N ARG A 180 3.25 0.54 3.08
CA ARG A 180 2.97 -0.63 3.95
C ARG A 180 1.62 -1.30 3.66
N GLY A 181 1.09 -1.13 2.44
CA GLY A 181 -0.22 -1.64 2.05
C GLY A 181 -1.42 -0.89 2.61
N LEU A 182 -1.23 0.26 3.25
CA LEU A 182 -2.29 1.00 3.97
C LEU A 182 -3.01 2.06 3.13
N LEU A 183 -2.57 2.30 1.89
CA LEU A 183 -3.18 3.32 1.03
C LEU A 183 -4.60 2.92 0.59
N VAL A 184 -5.59 3.77 0.89
CA VAL A 184 -6.99 3.65 0.45
C VAL A 184 -7.36 4.94 -0.29
N LEU A 185 -7.05 4.99 -1.59
CA LEU A 185 -7.12 6.21 -2.39
C LEU A 185 -8.56 6.56 -2.78
N ASP A 186 -9.31 5.54 -3.18
CA ASP A 186 -10.65 5.64 -3.78
C ASP A 186 -11.71 6.21 -2.83
N GLU A 187 -11.46 6.18 -1.52
CA GLU A 187 -12.32 6.81 -0.52
C GLU A 187 -12.48 8.30 -0.79
N TYR A 188 -11.39 9.00 -1.08
CA TYR A 188 -11.45 10.44 -1.33
C TYR A 188 -12.11 10.73 -2.68
N PHE A 189 -11.87 9.90 -3.71
CA PHE A 189 -12.54 10.03 -5.00
C PHE A 189 -14.05 9.91 -4.84
N ARG A 190 -14.53 8.88 -4.14
CA ARG A 190 -15.96 8.68 -3.93
C ARG A 190 -16.59 9.77 -3.08
N LYS A 191 -15.94 10.20 -1.99
CA LYS A 191 -16.46 11.25 -1.12
C LYS A 191 -16.51 12.63 -1.78
N ASN A 192 -15.69 12.87 -2.79
CA ASN A 192 -15.62 14.12 -3.53
C ASN A 192 -15.92 13.87 -5.03
N PHE A 193 -16.94 13.06 -5.31
CA PHE A 193 -17.20 12.55 -6.65
C PHE A 193 -17.50 13.66 -7.68
N ASP A 194 -18.19 14.73 -7.27
CA ASP A 194 -18.49 15.86 -8.15
C ASP A 194 -17.20 16.59 -8.57
N GLU A 195 -16.27 16.83 -7.64
CA GLU A 195 -14.95 17.43 -7.92
C GLU A 195 -14.10 16.49 -8.79
N TYR A 196 -14.14 15.19 -8.51
CA TYR A 196 -13.47 14.16 -9.30
C TYR A 196 -13.95 14.16 -10.76
N GLU A 197 -15.26 14.08 -11.00
CA GLU A 197 -15.85 14.09 -12.34
C GLU A 197 -15.64 15.43 -13.05
N PHE A 198 -15.73 16.54 -12.31
CA PHE A 198 -15.47 17.87 -12.85
C PHE A 198 -14.04 17.97 -13.40
N ASN A 199 -13.03 17.61 -12.60
CA ASN A 199 -11.64 17.69 -13.02
C ASN A 199 -11.34 16.78 -14.23
N LEU A 200 -11.90 15.58 -14.27
CA LEU A 200 -11.75 14.68 -15.43
C LEU A 200 -12.35 15.29 -16.70
N LYS A 201 -13.56 15.86 -16.62
CA LYS A 201 -14.24 16.53 -17.74
C LYS A 201 -13.50 17.78 -18.19
N ASP A 202 -13.01 18.59 -17.26
CA ASP A 202 -12.22 19.78 -17.56
C ASP A 202 -10.92 19.42 -18.29
N CYS A 203 -10.23 18.35 -17.87
CA CYS A 203 -9.05 17.84 -18.57
C CYS A 203 -9.35 17.42 -20.00
N MET A 204 -10.47 16.73 -20.24
CA MET A 204 -10.90 16.33 -21.58
C MET A 204 -11.27 17.54 -22.45
N ALA A 205 -11.81 18.61 -21.86
CA ALA A 205 -12.22 19.82 -22.59
C ALA A 205 -11.05 20.76 -22.90
N ARG A 206 -10.13 20.96 -21.95
CA ARG A 206 -9.01 21.92 -22.07
C ARG A 206 -7.71 21.30 -22.58
N GLY A 207 -7.59 19.97 -22.56
CA GLY A 207 -6.37 19.28 -22.95
C GLY A 207 -5.22 19.40 -21.93
N THR A 208 -5.51 19.86 -20.70
CA THR A 208 -4.50 19.93 -19.62
C THR A 208 -4.89 19.13 -18.38
N GLN A 209 -3.92 18.41 -17.80
CA GLN A 209 -4.13 17.55 -16.62
C GLN A 209 -3.71 18.22 -15.29
N THR A 210 -3.37 19.50 -15.29
CA THR A 210 -2.86 20.20 -14.11
C THR A 210 -3.82 20.12 -12.91
N LEU A 211 -5.09 20.49 -13.09
CA LEU A 211 -6.10 20.46 -12.01
C LEU A 211 -6.42 19.03 -11.55
N TRP A 212 -6.48 18.08 -12.48
CA TRP A 212 -6.61 16.67 -12.16
C TRP A 212 -5.45 16.16 -11.29
N LEU A 213 -4.20 16.50 -11.64
CA LEU A 213 -3.04 16.10 -10.87
C LEU A 213 -3.01 16.76 -9.49
N GLU A 214 -3.42 18.02 -9.37
CA GLU A 214 -3.59 18.67 -8.06
C GLU A 214 -4.63 17.95 -7.20
N PHE A 215 -5.79 17.59 -7.77
CA PHE A 215 -6.82 16.82 -7.09
C PHE A 215 -6.33 15.43 -6.68
N PHE A 216 -5.66 14.71 -7.60
CA PHE A 216 -5.11 13.37 -7.36
C PHE A 216 -4.03 13.37 -6.26
N LEU A 217 -3.12 14.34 -6.28
CA LEU A 217 -2.09 14.43 -5.24
C LEU A 217 -2.71 14.85 -3.88
N LYS A 218 -3.72 15.71 -3.89
CA LYS A 218 -4.49 16.05 -2.68
C LYS A 218 -5.19 14.81 -2.11
N SER A 219 -5.79 13.96 -2.94
CA SER A 219 -6.44 12.72 -2.49
C SER A 219 -5.42 11.75 -1.87
N MET A 220 -4.22 11.63 -2.47
CA MET A 220 -3.10 10.87 -1.90
C MET A 220 -2.70 11.38 -0.51
N ILE A 221 -2.59 12.70 -0.32
CA ILE A 221 -2.27 13.29 0.99
C ILE A 221 -3.31 12.90 2.03
N GLN A 222 -4.60 12.98 1.70
CA GLN A 222 -5.68 12.65 2.63
C GLN A 222 -5.68 11.17 3.00
N ALA A 223 -5.48 10.29 2.02
CA ALA A 223 -5.37 8.84 2.26
C ALA A 223 -4.16 8.49 3.13
N LEU A 224 -3.00 9.13 2.90
CA LEU A 224 -1.79 8.88 3.67
C LEU A 224 -1.82 9.49 5.07
N ALA A 225 -2.43 10.66 5.24
CA ALA A 225 -2.64 11.25 6.56
C ALA A 225 -3.56 10.34 7.41
N LYS A 226 -4.62 9.78 6.80
CA LYS A 226 -5.48 8.79 7.47
C LYS A 226 -4.70 7.53 7.85
N ALA A 227 -3.86 7.00 6.94
CA ALA A 227 -3.02 5.85 7.25
C ALA A 227 -2.02 6.14 8.38
N GLN A 228 -1.39 7.33 8.39
CA GLN A 228 -0.50 7.77 9.46
C GLN A 228 -1.22 7.82 10.81
N ASN A 229 -2.44 8.38 10.87
CA ASN A 229 -3.23 8.43 12.09
C ASN A 229 -3.59 7.02 12.60
N LEU A 230 -4.00 6.11 11.70
CA LEU A 230 -4.28 4.72 12.07
C LEU A 230 -3.07 4.02 12.70
N ILE A 231 -1.87 4.28 12.18
CA ILE A 231 -0.63 3.77 12.76
C ILE A 231 -0.39 4.37 14.15
N GLN A 232 -0.53 5.69 14.30
CA GLN A 232 -0.32 6.37 15.57
C GLN A 232 -1.29 5.87 16.65
N ASP A 233 -2.58 5.76 16.31
CA ASP A 233 -3.61 5.23 17.21
C ASP A 233 -3.29 3.79 17.63
N ALA A 234 -2.86 2.96 16.68
CA ALA A 234 -2.49 1.58 16.95
C ALA A 234 -1.26 1.47 17.86
N VAL A 235 -0.24 2.32 17.65
CA VAL A 235 0.95 2.40 18.52
C VAL A 235 0.56 2.86 19.94
N ILE A 236 -0.33 3.85 20.06
CA ILE A 236 -0.82 4.32 21.37
C ILE A 236 -1.61 3.21 22.07
N ALA A 237 -2.51 2.53 21.37
CA ALA A 237 -3.30 1.42 21.93
C ALA A 237 -2.41 0.26 22.39
N ASP A 238 -1.38 -0.08 21.60
CA ASP A 238 -0.45 -1.15 21.92
C ASP A 238 0.52 -0.79 23.06
N SER A 239 0.93 0.48 23.16
CA SER A 239 1.73 0.96 24.30
C SER A 239 1.02 0.83 25.65
N LYS A 240 -0.32 0.74 25.64
CA LYS A 240 -1.17 0.47 26.81
C LYS A 240 -1.36 -1.03 27.08
N SER A 241 -0.96 -1.90 26.15
CA SER A 241 -0.99 -3.35 26.32
C SER A 241 0.20 -3.83 27.17
N PRO A 242 -0.01 -4.61 28.25
CA PRO A 242 1.07 -5.14 29.06
C PRO A 242 2.04 -6.06 28.28
N ALA A 243 1.66 -6.50 27.07
CA ALA A 243 2.49 -7.33 26.19
C ALA A 243 3.74 -6.61 25.64
N PHE A 244 3.75 -5.26 25.63
CA PHE A 244 4.87 -4.45 25.11
C PHE A 244 5.75 -3.82 26.19
N LYS A 245 5.45 -4.05 27.47
CA LYS A 245 6.29 -3.51 28.54
C LYS A 245 7.54 -4.38 28.69
N LEU A 246 8.57 -4.05 27.90
CA LEU A 246 9.90 -4.62 28.08
C LEU A 246 10.31 -4.45 29.54
N ASN A 247 10.70 -5.54 30.17
CA ASN A 247 11.26 -5.46 31.51
C ASN A 247 12.63 -4.76 31.47
N SER A 248 13.14 -4.36 32.64
CA SER A 248 14.41 -3.65 32.73
C SER A 248 15.56 -4.40 32.05
N ARG A 249 15.64 -5.73 32.21
CA ARG A 249 16.68 -6.56 31.58
C ARG A 249 16.58 -6.54 30.06
N GLN A 250 15.38 -6.71 29.51
CA GLN A 250 15.14 -6.66 28.07
C GLN A 250 15.53 -5.30 27.46
N LYS A 251 15.23 -4.19 28.15
CA LYS A 251 15.69 -2.85 27.73
C LYS A 251 17.21 -2.74 27.74
N THR A 252 17.87 -3.23 28.78
CA THR A 252 19.33 -3.24 28.86
C THR A 252 19.98 -4.12 27.80
N ILE A 253 19.38 -5.28 27.46
CA ILE A 253 19.85 -6.13 26.35
C ILE A 253 19.81 -5.36 25.03
N LEU A 254 18.72 -4.63 24.76
CA LEU A 254 18.63 -3.82 23.54
C LEU A 254 19.67 -2.70 23.51
N SER A 255 19.86 -1.99 24.63
CA SER A 255 20.88 -0.95 24.74
C SER A 255 22.29 -1.49 24.53
N PHE A 256 22.59 -2.69 25.03
CA PHE A 256 23.86 -3.37 24.73
C PHE A 256 24.01 -3.67 23.23
N LEU A 257 22.93 -4.10 22.59
CA LEU A 257 22.91 -4.44 21.16
C LEU A 257 22.89 -3.22 20.21
N ASP A 258 22.78 -2.00 20.74
CA ASP A 258 22.87 -0.76 19.94
C ASP A 258 24.29 -0.53 19.39
N THR A 259 25.29 -1.15 19.99
CA THR A 259 26.67 -1.06 19.51
C THR A 259 26.82 -1.86 18.20
N PRO A 260 27.28 -1.26 17.09
CA PRO A 260 27.44 -1.97 15.82
C PRO A 260 28.30 -3.23 15.95
N GLY A 261 27.84 -4.34 15.37
CA GLY A 261 28.53 -5.64 15.40
C GLY A 261 28.42 -6.40 16.73
N SER A 262 27.74 -5.84 17.74
CA SER A 262 27.51 -6.53 19.00
C SER A 262 26.56 -7.72 18.85
N SER A 263 26.79 -8.74 19.67
CA SER A 263 25.93 -9.91 19.77
C SER A 263 25.84 -10.37 21.21
N ILE A 264 24.74 -11.02 21.55
CA ILE A 264 24.51 -11.52 22.91
C ILE A 264 24.05 -12.96 22.88
N THR A 265 24.64 -13.80 23.73
CA THR A 265 24.18 -15.18 23.94
C THR A 265 23.33 -15.28 25.21
N ASN A 266 22.59 -16.39 25.34
CA ASN A 266 21.90 -16.70 26.60
C ASN A 266 22.86 -16.68 27.80
N ARG A 267 24.09 -17.19 27.65
CA ARG A 267 25.11 -17.17 28.71
C ARG A 267 25.56 -15.76 29.07
N ASN A 268 25.63 -14.84 28.10
CA ASN A 268 25.92 -13.43 28.38
C ASN A 268 24.80 -12.80 29.22
N VAL A 269 23.53 -13.04 28.87
CA VAL A 269 22.38 -12.54 29.65
C VAL A 269 22.38 -13.10 31.08
N GLN A 270 22.65 -14.39 31.25
CA GLN A 270 22.78 -15.00 32.59
C GLN A 270 23.85 -14.29 33.43
N LYS A 271 25.04 -14.05 32.85
CA LYS A 271 26.13 -13.36 33.54
C LYS A 271 25.82 -11.89 33.81
N MET A 272 25.21 -11.20 32.85
CA MET A 272 24.93 -9.77 32.92
C MET A 272 23.91 -9.42 34.01
N PHE A 273 22.95 -10.31 34.27
CA PHE A 273 21.86 -10.05 35.23
C PHE A 273 21.79 -11.04 36.40
N GLY A 274 22.71 -12.00 36.50
CA GLY A 274 22.69 -13.02 37.55
C GLY A 274 21.44 -13.91 37.54
N VAL A 275 20.89 -14.21 36.35
CA VAL A 275 19.62 -14.94 36.20
C VAL A 275 19.84 -16.37 35.69
N SER A 276 18.86 -17.25 35.91
CA SER A 276 18.86 -18.61 35.38
C SER A 276 18.84 -18.64 33.84
N GLN A 277 19.30 -19.75 33.25
CA GLN A 277 19.20 -20.00 31.81
C GLN A 277 17.76 -19.86 31.28
N ILE A 278 16.76 -20.33 32.05
CA ILE A 278 15.35 -20.28 31.68
C ILE A 278 14.86 -18.83 31.62
N THR A 279 15.22 -18.03 32.63
CA THR A 279 14.87 -16.59 32.67
C THR A 279 15.52 -15.83 31.52
N ALA A 280 16.81 -16.06 31.27
CA ALA A 280 17.53 -15.48 30.14
C ALA A 280 16.91 -15.88 28.80
N SER A 281 16.49 -17.15 28.66
CA SER A 281 15.82 -17.64 27.46
C SER A 281 14.47 -16.95 27.24
N ARG A 282 13.70 -16.74 28.32
CA ARG A 282 12.42 -16.04 28.26
C ARG A 282 12.58 -14.58 27.84
N ASP A 283 13.57 -13.88 28.37
CA ASP A 283 13.85 -12.49 28.01
C ASP A 283 14.23 -12.36 26.52
N LEU A 284 15.17 -13.22 26.04
CA LEU A 284 15.61 -13.26 24.64
C LEU A 284 14.51 -13.70 23.67
N THR A 285 13.70 -14.70 24.05
CA THR A 285 12.56 -15.15 23.24
C THR A 285 11.50 -14.06 23.14
N GLY A 286 11.26 -13.32 24.22
CA GLY A 286 10.36 -12.17 24.22
C GLY A 286 10.81 -11.09 23.22
N LEU A 287 12.09 -10.72 23.26
CA LEU A 287 12.68 -9.76 22.33
C LEU A 287 12.65 -10.25 20.88
N SER A 288 12.94 -11.53 20.64
CA SER A 288 12.94 -12.11 19.29
C SER A 288 11.53 -12.24 18.71
N ARG A 289 10.53 -12.59 19.53
CA ARG A 289 9.12 -12.61 19.13
C ARG A 289 8.61 -11.23 18.72
N LEU A 290 9.10 -10.17 19.37
CA LEU A 290 8.81 -8.79 19.03
C LEU A 290 9.64 -8.27 17.83
N LEU A 291 10.44 -9.14 17.20
CA LEU A 291 11.36 -8.80 16.10
C LEU A 291 12.34 -7.67 16.44
N LEU A 292 12.67 -7.48 17.72
CA LEU A 292 13.65 -6.48 18.16
C LEU A 292 15.10 -7.01 18.07
N ILE A 293 15.25 -8.34 18.04
CA ILE A 293 16.53 -9.04 17.87
C ILE A 293 16.36 -10.28 16.96
N LEU A 294 17.41 -10.63 16.23
CA LEU A 294 17.45 -11.79 15.35
C LEU A 294 18.31 -12.90 15.95
N SER A 295 17.80 -14.13 15.95
CA SER A 295 18.56 -15.32 16.35
C SER A 295 19.43 -15.81 15.20
N LYS A 296 20.73 -16.01 15.46
CA LYS A 296 21.70 -16.58 14.53
C LYS A 296 22.40 -17.78 15.16
N GLY A 297 22.81 -18.75 14.32
CA GLY A 297 23.41 -20.02 14.77
C GLY A 297 22.38 -21.13 15.04
N LYS A 298 22.86 -22.30 15.47
CA LYS A 298 22.02 -23.48 15.79
C LYS A 298 22.50 -24.14 17.08
N GLY A 299 21.56 -24.71 17.84
CA GLY A 299 21.84 -25.47 19.06
C GLY A 299 22.56 -24.64 20.13
N ARG A 300 23.74 -25.09 20.57
CA ARG A 300 24.54 -24.41 21.61
C ARG A 300 25.24 -23.14 21.12
N SER A 301 25.28 -22.90 19.81
CA SER A 301 25.94 -21.75 19.19
C SER A 301 24.98 -20.62 18.83
N VAL A 302 23.79 -20.59 19.45
CA VAL A 302 22.80 -19.53 19.21
C VAL A 302 23.22 -18.22 19.88
N TYR A 303 23.22 -17.15 19.11
CA TYR A 303 23.43 -15.78 19.56
C TYR A 303 22.42 -14.85 18.91
N TYR A 304 22.23 -13.67 19.49
CA TYR A 304 21.25 -12.69 19.04
C TYR A 304 21.92 -11.39 18.66
N THR A 305 21.47 -10.76 17.56
CA THR A 305 21.92 -9.45 17.10
C THR A 305 20.72 -8.51 16.96
N LYS A 306 20.96 -7.19 16.95
CA LYS A 306 19.93 -6.24 16.53
C LYS A 306 19.61 -6.43 15.02
N VAL A 307 18.40 -6.06 14.61
CA VAL A 307 17.97 -6.04 13.20
C VAL A 307 18.85 -5.09 12.40
#